data_AF-A0A099KVZ0-F1
#
_entry.id   AF-A0A099KVZ0-F1
#
_cell.length_a   1.000
_cell.length_b   1.000
_cell.length_c   1.000
_cell.angle_alpha   90.00
_cell.angle_beta   90.00
_cell.angle_gamma   90.00
#
_symmetry.space_group_name_H-M   'P 1'
#
loop_
_entity.id
_entity.type
_entity.pdbx_description
1 polymer ?
#
loop_
_entity_poly.entity_id
_entity_poly.type
_entity_poly.pdbx_seq_one_letter_code
_entity_poly.pdbx_strand_id
1 'polypeptide(L)' 'MQELPPLALVKTWLEVVEQLDFPIRIREKRSKLLTYYFGSIKQAQRYVEDNDDYCQRVS' A
#
# COMPACT_ATOMS: atom_id res chain seq x y z
N MET A 1 13.53 1.67 -14.13
CA MET A 1 12.24 1.44 -13.46
C MET A 1 12.51 1.25 -11.99
N GLN A 2 11.67 1.79 -11.12
CA GLN A 2 11.80 1.54 -9.69
C GLN A 2 11.12 0.22 -9.36
N GLU A 3 11.80 -0.66 -8.64
CA GLU A 3 11.20 -1.93 -8.21
C GLU A 3 10.05 -1.66 -7.25
N LEU A 4 8.94 -2.36 -7.46
CA LEU A 4 7.78 -2.25 -6.59
C LEU A 4 8.09 -2.93 -5.25
N PRO A 5 7.63 -2.34 -4.12
CA PRO A 5 7.75 -2.98 -2.82
C PRO A 5 6.95 -4.30 -2.78
N PRO A 6 7.34 -5.25 -1.91
CA PRO A 6 6.57 -6.48 -1.73
C PRO A 6 5.11 -6.21 -1.39
N LEU A 7 4.18 -7.01 -1.94
CA LEU A 7 2.74 -6.83 -1.75
C LEU A 7 2.33 -6.70 -0.27
N ALA A 8 2.87 -7.56 0.59
CA ALA A 8 2.62 -7.53 2.03
C ALA A 8 2.98 -6.17 2.66
N LEU A 9 4.07 -5.55 2.21
CA LEU A 9 4.52 -4.25 2.71
C LEU A 9 3.58 -3.13 2.28
N VAL A 10 3.05 -3.19 1.06
CA VAL A 10 2.04 -2.24 0.55
C VAL A 10 0.77 -2.33 1.39
N LYS A 11 0.29 -3.54 1.68
CA LYS A 11 -0.87 -3.77 2.57
C LYS A 11 -0.66 -3.16 3.95
N THR A 12 0.47 -3.47 4.59
CA THR A 12 0.80 -2.89 5.91
C THR A 12 0.83 -1.37 5.87
N TRP A 13 1.37 -0.75 4.82
CA TRP A 13 1.38 0.70 4.71
C TRP A 13 -0.01 1.29 4.53
N LEU A 14 -0.90 0.64 3.77
CA LEU A 14 -2.29 1.05 3.62
C LEU A 14 -3.04 0.97 4.94
N GLU A 15 -2.92 -0.16 5.66
CA GLU A 15 -3.51 -0.33 6.99
C GLU A 15 -3.06 0.78 7.97
N VAL A 16 -1.76 1.12 7.96
CA VAL A 16 -1.22 2.20 8.80
C VAL A 16 -1.79 3.57 8.42
N VAL A 17 -2.04 3.83 7.14
CA VAL A 17 -2.61 5.11 6.69
C VAL A 17 -4.08 5.25 7.11
N GLU A 18 -4.82 4.15 7.11
CA GLU A 18 -6.24 4.11 7.45
C GLU A 18 -6.50 4.11 8.97
N GLN A 19 -5.59 3.57 9.77
CA GLN A 19 -5.73 3.51 11.22
C GLN A 19 -5.45 4.86 11.90
N LEU A 20 -6.50 5.42 12.53
CA LEU A 20 -6.41 6.72 13.20
C LEU A 20 -5.55 6.73 14.47
N ASP A 21 -5.27 5.55 15.03
CA ASP A 21 -4.47 5.38 16.25
C ASP A 21 -2.97 5.60 16.02
N PHE A 22 -2.49 5.51 14.78
CA PHE A 22 -1.10 5.82 14.49
C PHE A 22 -0.83 7.33 14.53
N PRO A 23 0.32 7.76 15.08
CA PRO A 23 0.77 9.14 15.04
C PRO A 23 0.73 9.71 13.61
N ILE A 24 0.23 10.93 13.45
CA ILE A 24 0.05 11.57 12.14
C ILE A 24 1.32 11.55 11.28
N ARG A 25 2.49 11.77 11.90
CA ARG A 25 3.80 11.74 11.21
C ARG A 25 4.12 10.38 10.60
N ILE A 26 3.70 9.28 11.24
CA ILE A 26 3.88 7.93 10.72
C ILE A 26 2.97 7.72 9.52
N ARG A 27 1.68 8.09 9.64
CA ARG A 27 0.72 8.00 8.54
C ARG A 27 1.18 8.80 7.32
N GLU A 28 1.59 10.05 7.52
CA GLU A 28 2.12 10.90 6.45
C GLU A 28 3.35 10.28 5.76
N LYS A 29 4.26 9.68 6.53
CA LYS A 29 5.42 8.99 5.97
C LYS A 29 5.01 7.80 5.10
N ARG A 30 4.00 7.02 5.51
CA ARG A 30 3.45 5.92 4.71
C ARG A 30 2.69 6.42 3.48
N SER A 31 1.88 7.45 3.60
CA SER A 31 1.21 8.09 2.47
C SER A 31 2.21 8.59 1.43
N LYS A 32 3.32 9.20 1.85
CA LYS A 32 4.38 9.64 0.93
C LYS A 32 5.03 8.47 0.19
N LEU A 33 5.30 7.35 0.87
CA LEU A 33 5.85 6.16 0.23
C LEU A 33 4.87 5.57 -0.78
N LEU A 34 3.59 5.43 -0.42
CA LEU A 34 2.55 4.92 -1.33
C LEU A 34 2.40 5.82 -2.55
N THR A 35 2.34 7.13 -2.37
CA THR A 35 2.29 8.10 -3.48
C THR A 35 3.55 8.04 -4.35
N TYR A 36 4.72 7.81 -3.76
CA TYR A 36 5.97 7.71 -4.51
C TYR A 36 6.02 6.47 -5.42
N TYR A 37 5.60 5.30 -4.93
CA TYR A 37 5.62 4.08 -5.73
C TYR A 37 4.43 3.93 -6.68
N PHE A 38 3.25 4.41 -6.29
CA PHE A 38 1.99 4.14 -7.00
C PHE A 38 1.32 5.37 -7.59
N GLY A 39 1.86 6.57 -7.36
CA GLY A 39 1.28 7.85 -7.80
C GLY A 39 0.15 8.38 -6.91
N SER A 40 -0.59 7.49 -6.25
CA SER A 40 -1.62 7.85 -5.26
C SER A 40 -1.97 6.67 -4.34
N ILE A 41 -2.60 6.96 -3.19
CA ILE A 41 -3.11 5.93 -2.28
C ILE A 41 -4.14 5.04 -3.00
N LYS A 42 -5.03 5.64 -3.80
CA LYS A 42 -6.06 4.91 -4.56
C LYS A 42 -5.46 3.93 -5.57
N GLN A 43 -4.36 4.31 -6.23
CA GLN A 43 -3.65 3.39 -7.13
C GLN A 43 -2.93 2.27 -6.36
N ALA A 44 -2.41 2.55 -5.17
CA ALA A 44 -1.85 1.51 -4.31
C ALA A 44 -2.90 0.51 -3.81
N GLN A 45 -4.11 0.98 -3.46
CA GLN A 45 -5.24 0.10 -3.10
C GLN A 45 -5.62 -0.82 -4.26
N ARG A 46 -5.79 -0.27 -5.48
CA ARG A 46 -6.06 -1.08 -6.69
C ARG A 46 -4.96 -2.10 -6.97
N TYR A 47 -3.70 -1.70 -6.83
CA TYR A 47 -2.58 -2.62 -6.99
C TYR A 47 -2.68 -3.80 -6.00
N VAL A 48 -3.07 -3.54 -4.75
CA VAL A 48 -3.30 -4.61 -3.79
C VAL A 48 -4.46 -5.50 -4.22
N GLU A 49 -5.61 -4.93 -4.58
CA GLU A 49 -6.81 -5.67 -5.03
C GLU A 49 -6.47 -6.59 -6.21
N ASP A 50 -5.83 -6.06 -7.26
CA ASP A 50 -5.47 -6.80 -8.48
C ASP A 50 -4.52 -7.99 -8.19
N ASN A 51 -3.62 -7.85 -7.21
CA ASN A 51 -2.65 -8.87 -6.86
C ASN A 51 -3.16 -9.86 -5.81
N ASP A 52 -4.06 -9.44 -4.92
CA ASP A 52 -4.66 -10.34 -3.93
C ASP A 52 -5.64 -11.31 -4.59
N ASP A 53 -6.44 -10.82 -5.53
CA ASP A 53 -7.31 -11.66 -6.36
C ASP A 53 -6.51 -12.69 -7.15
N TYR A 54 -5.30 -12.31 -7.61
CA TYR A 54 -4.39 -13.24 -8.24
C TYR A 54 -3.93 -14.30 -7.24
N CYS A 55 -3.38 -13.93 -6.08
CA CYS A 55 -2.91 -14.86 -5.06
C CYS A 55 -4.01 -15.85 -4.60
N GLN A 56 -5.25 -15.40 -4.44
CA GLN A 56 -6.38 -16.27 -4.05
C GLN A 56 -6.77 -17.26 -5.17
N ARG A 57 -6.54 -16.93 -6.44
CA ARG A 57 -6.86 -17.81 -7.59
C ARG A 57 -5.79 -18.84 -7.90
N VAL A 58 -4.55 -18.65 -7.41
CA VAL A 58 -3.44 -19.60 -7.62
C VAL A 58 -3.16 -20.48 -6.39
N SER A 59 -4.04 -20.44 -5.39
CA SER A 59 -3.99 -21.26 -4.17
C SER A 59 -4.94 -22.45 -4.26
#